data_AF-A0A3C1SDZ7-F1
#
_entry.id   AF-A0A3C1SDZ7-F1
#
_cell.length_a   1.000
_cell.length_b   1.000
_cell.length_c   1.000
_cell.angle_alpha   90.00
_cell.angle_beta   90.00
_cell.angle_gamma   90.00
#
_symmetry.space_group_name_H-M   'P 1'
#
loop_
_entity.id
_entity.type
_entity.pdbx_description
1 polymer ?
#
loop_
_entity_poly.entity_id
_entity_poly.type
_entity_poly.pdbx_seq_one_letter_code
_entity_poly.pdbx_strand_id
1 'polypeptide(L)'
;LVPIDFIVSIDGRIGMMVRYGPGSLVTRRRPAVAMSRLIVPYQIPVVVVTNGEDAEIIEGSTEKVIFTGINAILSEAELSDKMAQTGFEPISQKRAEMESRIVYTYEIDGACPCDDTVCRLK
;
A
#
# COMPACT_ATOMS: atom_id res chain seq x y z
N LEU A 1 15.14 -2.08 3.53
CA LEU A 1 14.43 -1.10 2.69
C LEU A 1 13.67 -1.90 1.66
N VAL A 2 12.34 -1.81 1.69
CA VAL A 2 11.45 -2.46 0.73
C VAL A 2 10.96 -1.35 -0.20
N PRO A 3 11.20 -1.43 -1.52
CA PRO A 3 10.76 -0.40 -2.44
C PRO A 3 9.23 -0.40 -2.59
N ILE A 4 8.65 0.79 -2.72
CA ILE A 4 7.25 0.99 -3.13
C ILE A 4 7.27 1.30 -4.63
N ASP A 5 6.37 0.70 -5.40
CA ASP A 5 6.37 0.87 -6.86
C ASP A 5 5.91 2.28 -7.26
N PHE A 6 4.73 2.71 -6.78
CA PHE A 6 4.25 4.07 -7.01
C PHE A 6 3.52 4.66 -5.82
N ILE A 7 3.67 5.98 -5.68
CA ILE A 7 2.87 6.83 -4.82
C ILE A 7 2.25 7.94 -5.67
N VAL A 8 1.00 8.29 -5.37
CA VAL A 8 0.29 9.39 -6.02
C VAL A 8 -0.03 10.43 -4.97
N SER A 9 0.44 11.66 -5.22
CA SER A 9 0.23 12.80 -4.35
C SER A 9 -0.54 13.89 -5.07
N ILE A 10 -1.53 14.46 -4.38
CA ILE A 10 -2.28 15.65 -4.80
C ILE A 10 -2.01 16.73 -3.75
N ASP A 11 -1.62 17.94 -4.19
CA ASP A 11 -1.30 19.07 -3.32
C ASP A 11 -0.29 18.75 -2.19
N GLY A 12 0.73 17.96 -2.52
CA GLY A 12 1.79 17.57 -1.59
C GLY A 12 1.38 16.53 -0.54
N ARG A 13 0.17 15.96 -0.64
CA ARG A 13 -0.32 14.90 0.24
C ARG A 13 -0.49 13.60 -0.53
N ILE A 14 0.10 12.52 -0.02
CA ILE A 14 -0.03 11.19 -0.62
C ILE A 14 -1.45 10.66 -0.35
N GLY A 15 -2.20 10.40 -1.42
CA GLY A 15 -3.57 9.91 -1.38
C GLY A 15 -3.71 8.44 -1.80
N MET A 16 -2.80 7.97 -2.64
CA MET A 16 -2.83 6.61 -3.16
C MET A 16 -1.43 5.98 -3.22
N MET A 17 -1.36 4.70 -2.89
CA MET A 17 -0.17 3.86 -3.07
C MET A 17 -0.51 2.73 -4.04
N VAL A 18 0.39 2.41 -4.97
CA VAL A 18 0.24 1.27 -5.88
C VAL A 18 1.38 0.28 -5.64
N ARG A 19 1.02 -0.98 -5.40
CA ARG A 19 1.94 -2.10 -5.25
C ARG A 19 1.70 -3.12 -6.35
N TYR A 20 2.73 -3.40 -7.13
CA TYR A 20 2.75 -4.49 -8.07
C TYR A 20 3.21 -5.79 -7.39
N GLY A 21 2.63 -6.92 -7.79
CA GLY A 21 3.33 -8.19 -7.68
C GLY A 21 2.62 -9.34 -8.39
N PRO A 22 3.40 -10.29 -8.96
CA PRO A 22 2.87 -11.32 -9.86
C PRO A 22 2.07 -12.42 -9.14
N GLY A 23 0.95 -12.85 -9.71
CA GLY A 23 0.10 -13.91 -9.15
C GLY A 23 -1.08 -13.37 -8.36
N SER A 24 -1.44 -14.03 -7.25
CA SER A 24 -2.67 -13.72 -6.51
C SER A 24 -2.64 -12.34 -5.82
N LEU A 25 -3.63 -11.49 -6.13
CA LEU A 25 -3.82 -10.19 -5.48
C LEU A 25 -4.16 -10.34 -3.99
N VAL A 26 -4.92 -11.38 -3.64
CA VAL A 26 -5.38 -11.63 -2.27
C VAL A 26 -4.20 -11.75 -1.29
N THR A 27 -3.14 -12.44 -1.70
CA THR A 27 -1.93 -12.64 -0.88
C THR A 27 -1.16 -11.34 -0.60
N ARG A 28 -1.42 -10.29 -1.39
CA ARG A 28 -0.70 -9.01 -1.36
C ARG A 28 -1.47 -7.90 -0.65
N ARG A 29 -2.76 -8.09 -0.35
CA ARG A 29 -3.59 -7.11 0.36
C ARG A 29 -2.96 -6.70 1.69
N ARG A 30 -2.63 -7.69 2.53
CA ARG A 30 -2.14 -7.44 3.88
C ARG A 30 -0.80 -6.70 3.93
N PRO A 31 0.24 -7.09 3.17
CA PRO A 31 1.48 -6.32 3.14
C PRO A 31 1.30 -4.94 2.51
N ALA A 32 0.47 -4.79 1.46
CA ALA A 32 0.25 -3.47 0.84
C ALA A 32 -0.42 -2.48 1.82
N VAL A 33 -1.47 -2.91 2.53
CA VAL A 33 -2.09 -2.06 3.57
C VAL A 33 -1.10 -1.76 4.71
N ALA A 34 -0.26 -2.73 5.11
CA ALA A 34 0.78 -2.50 6.12
C ALA A 34 1.78 -1.42 5.66
N MET A 35 2.27 -1.52 4.42
CA MET A 35 3.18 -0.53 3.83
C MET A 35 2.56 0.86 3.80
N SER A 36 1.27 0.97 3.46
CA SER A 36 0.56 2.25 3.40
C SER A 36 0.58 3.05 4.71
N ARG A 37 0.79 2.37 5.84
CA ARG A 37 0.86 2.94 7.20
C ARG A 37 2.27 3.33 7.64
N LEU A 38 3.28 3.04 6.83
CA LEU A 38 4.70 3.24 7.15
C LEU A 38 5.36 4.31 6.28
N ILE A 39 4.78 4.65 5.13
CA ILE A 39 5.34 5.62 4.17
C ILE A 39 5.20 7.05 4.70
N VAL A 40 4.06 7.37 5.32
CA VAL A 40 3.70 8.69 5.84
C VAL A 40 3.08 8.54 7.23
N PRO A 41 3.11 9.58 8.09
CA PRO A 41 2.63 9.48 9.48
C PRO A 41 1.09 9.43 9.62
N TYR A 42 0.36 9.11 8.55
CA TYR A 42 -1.09 9.03 8.50
C TYR A 42 -1.54 7.87 7.62
N GLN A 43 -2.79 7.44 7.75
CA GLN A 43 -3.36 6.41 6.89
C GLN A 43 -3.55 6.93 5.47
N ILE A 44 -2.81 6.38 4.50
CA ILE A 44 -3.06 6.63 3.07
C ILE A 44 -4.49 6.14 2.75
N PRO A 45 -5.35 6.99 2.13
CA PRO A 45 -6.74 6.66 1.86
C PRO A 45 -6.95 5.46 0.92
N VAL A 46 -6.15 5.38 -0.15
CA VAL A 46 -6.33 4.39 -1.22
C VAL A 46 -5.07 3.54 -1.38
N VAL A 47 -5.25 2.22 -1.37
CA VAL A 47 -4.17 1.26 -1.59
C VAL A 47 -4.55 0.39 -2.78
N VAL A 48 -3.72 0.38 -3.81
CA VAL A 48 -3.93 -0.44 -5.01
C VAL A 48 -2.94 -1.58 -5.02
N VAL A 49 -3.45 -2.78 -5.24
CA VAL A 49 -2.63 -3.98 -5.47
C VAL A 49 -2.91 -4.47 -6.88
N THR A 50 -1.89 -4.69 -7.70
CA THR A 50 -2.05 -5.15 -9.08
C THR A 50 -1.01 -6.21 -9.45
N ASN A 51 -1.37 -7.11 -10.38
CA ASN A 51 -0.48 -8.08 -11.00
C ASN A 51 -0.17 -7.74 -12.46
N GLY A 52 -0.58 -6.56 -12.93
CA GLY A 52 -0.43 -6.10 -14.31
C GLY A 52 -1.59 -6.46 -15.24
N GLU A 53 -2.45 -7.41 -14.85
CA GLU A 53 -3.66 -7.79 -15.61
C GLU A 53 -4.93 -7.32 -14.91
N ASP A 54 -4.97 -7.45 -13.58
CA ASP A 54 -6.07 -7.05 -12.72
C ASP A 54 -5.56 -6.19 -11.55
N ALA A 55 -6.48 -5.53 -10.84
CA ALA A 55 -6.18 -4.72 -9.67
C ALA A 55 -7.29 -4.78 -8.62
N GLU A 56 -6.91 -4.58 -7.37
CA GLU A 56 -7.83 -4.35 -6.26
C GLU A 56 -7.53 -3.01 -5.62
N ILE A 57 -8.57 -2.20 -5.52
CA ILE A 57 -8.53 -0.89 -4.88
C ILE A 57 -9.09 -1.07 -3.48
N ILE A 58 -8.26 -0.81 -2.49
CA ILE A 58 -8.51 -1.08 -1.08
C ILE A 58 -8.61 0.25 -0.35
N GLU A 59 -9.64 0.39 0.48
CA GLU A 59 -9.76 1.51 1.42
C GLU A 59 -8.79 1.31 2.59
N GLY A 60 -7.84 2.22 2.76
CA GLY A 60 -6.74 2.05 3.73
C GLY A 60 -7.20 2.01 5.19
N SER A 61 -8.28 2.71 5.53
CA SER A 61 -8.82 2.76 6.90
C SER A 61 -9.54 1.46 7.30
N THR A 62 -10.37 0.91 6.40
CA THR A 62 -11.19 -0.28 6.69
C THR A 62 -10.59 -1.58 6.17
N GLU A 63 -9.54 -1.50 5.34
CA GLU A 63 -8.89 -2.63 4.64
C GLU A 63 -9.83 -3.38 3.68
N LYS A 64 -10.97 -2.79 3.33
CA LYS A 64 -11.95 -3.39 2.42
C LYS A 64 -11.58 -3.10 0.98
N VAL A 65 -11.73 -4.12 0.13
CA VAL A 65 -11.71 -3.95 -1.32
C VAL A 65 -12.98 -3.19 -1.71
N ILE A 66 -12.82 -2.00 -2.29
CA ILE A 66 -13.92 -1.14 -2.73
C ILE A 66 -14.17 -1.26 -4.23
N PHE A 67 -13.13 -1.49 -5.02
CA PHE A 67 -13.22 -1.75 -6.44
C PHE A 67 -12.24 -2.84 -6.89
N THR A 68 -12.54 -3.45 -8.02
CA THR A 68 -11.71 -4.47 -8.68
C THR A 68 -11.62 -4.18 -10.17
N GLY A 69 -10.51 -4.53 -10.81
CA GLY A 69 -10.24 -4.23 -12.21
C GLY A 69 -9.14 -3.19 -12.38
N ILE A 70 -8.24 -3.41 -13.33
CA ILE A 70 -7.18 -2.45 -13.66
C ILE A 70 -7.73 -1.08 -14.11
N ASN A 71 -8.89 -1.07 -14.77
CA ASN A 71 -9.57 0.15 -15.20
C ASN A 71 -10.33 0.86 -14.06
N ALA A 72 -10.35 0.29 -12.86
CA ALA A 72 -10.99 0.88 -11.68
C ALA A 72 -10.01 1.67 -10.79
N ILE A 73 -8.73 1.77 -11.20
CA ILE A 73 -7.76 2.63 -10.54
C ILE A 73 -8.22 4.09 -10.70
N LEU A 74 -8.31 4.80 -9.57
CA LEU A 74 -8.90 6.14 -9.52
C LEU A 74 -8.10 7.13 -10.37
N SER A 75 -8.82 7.93 -11.13
CA SER A 75 -8.31 9.14 -11.76
C SER A 75 -7.93 10.21 -10.72
N GLU A 76 -7.23 11.24 -11.15
CA GLU A 76 -6.85 12.38 -10.30
C GLU A 76 -8.08 13.03 -9.63
N ALA A 77 -9.17 13.25 -10.40
CA ALA A 77 -10.39 13.86 -9.88
C ALA A 77 -11.07 12.98 -8.81
N GLU A 78 -11.22 11.68 -9.09
CA GLU A 78 -11.82 10.74 -8.13
C GLU A 78 -10.98 10.58 -6.86
N LEU A 79 -9.66 10.56 -7.01
CA LEU A 79 -8.74 10.51 -5.87
C LEU A 79 -8.82 11.80 -5.05
N SER A 80 -8.88 12.97 -5.68
CA SER A 80 -9.06 14.25 -5.01
C SER A 80 -10.37 14.27 -4.20
N ASP A 81 -11.47 13.83 -4.79
CA ASP A 81 -12.77 13.74 -4.11
C ASP A 81 -12.72 12.79 -2.90
N LYS A 82 -12.04 11.64 -3.04
CA LYS A 82 -11.84 10.69 -1.94
C LYS A 82 -10.96 11.28 -0.84
N MET A 83 -9.89 11.99 -1.20
CA MET A 83 -9.00 12.67 -0.26
C MET A 83 -9.72 13.76 0.51
N ALA A 84 -10.59 14.55 -0.14
CA ALA A 84 -11.38 15.59 0.51
C ALA A 84 -12.32 15.04 1.60
N GLN A 85 -12.76 13.78 1.44
CA GLN A 85 -13.64 13.09 2.39
C GLN A 85 -12.87 12.29 3.46
N THR A 86 -11.54 12.23 3.39
CA THR A 86 -10.73 11.40 4.29
C THR A 86 -10.13 12.22 5.42
N GLY A 87 -10.22 11.72 6.66
CA GLY A 87 -9.68 12.39 7.85
C GLY A 87 -8.16 12.37 7.99
N PHE A 88 -7.45 11.56 7.19
CA PHE A 88 -6.00 11.34 7.28
C PHE A 88 -5.55 11.01 8.71
N GLU A 89 -6.22 10.03 9.31
CA GLU A 89 -5.97 9.63 10.69
C GLU A 89 -4.49 9.30 10.92
N PRO A 90 -3.88 9.81 12.01
CA PRO A 90 -2.49 9.55 12.30
C PRO A 90 -2.26 8.08 12.65
N ILE A 91 -1.11 7.54 12.24
CA ILE A 91 -0.70 6.19 12.63
C ILE A 91 0.03 6.26 13.97
N SER A 92 -0.51 5.58 14.99
CA SER A 92 0.17 5.49 16.28
C SER A 92 1.49 4.71 16.15
N GLN A 93 2.48 5.05 16.96
CA GLN A 93 3.78 4.38 16.96
C GLN A 93 3.64 2.86 17.14
N LYS A 94 2.81 2.42 18.09
CA LYS A 94 2.52 1.00 18.30
C LYS A 94 1.93 0.34 17.05
N ARG A 95 1.06 1.03 16.30
CA ARG A 95 0.52 0.49 15.05
C ARG A 95 1.62 0.38 14.00
N ALA A 96 2.42 1.43 13.80
CA ALA A 96 3.55 1.40 12.87
C ALA A 96 4.52 0.25 13.19
N GLU A 97 4.85 0.01 14.47
CA GLU A 97 5.69 -1.12 14.88
C GLU A 97 5.07 -2.49 14.55
N MET A 98 3.75 -2.65 14.66
CA MET A 98 3.09 -3.89 14.28
C MET A 98 3.01 -4.08 12.77
N GLU A 99 2.77 -3.00 12.01
CA GLU A 99 2.75 -3.05 10.54
C GLU A 99 4.14 -3.31 9.96
N SER A 100 5.21 -2.80 10.58
CA SER A 100 6.57 -3.06 10.13
C SER A 100 6.96 -4.54 10.23
N ARG A 101 6.49 -5.25 11.27
CA ARG A 101 6.66 -6.70 11.39
C ARG A 101 5.93 -7.45 10.29
N ILE A 102 4.75 -7.00 9.89
CA ILE A 102 3.98 -7.61 8.81
C ILE A 102 4.71 -7.41 7.48
N VAL A 103 5.16 -6.19 7.19
CA VAL A 103 5.98 -5.95 5.98
C VAL A 103 7.23 -6.83 6.01
N TYR A 104 7.90 -6.94 7.16
CA TYR A 104 9.07 -7.81 7.30
C TYR A 104 8.77 -9.27 6.95
N THR A 105 7.70 -9.85 7.51
CA THR A 105 7.33 -11.25 7.27
C THR A 105 6.98 -11.52 5.80
N TYR A 106 6.33 -10.58 5.11
CA TYR A 106 5.87 -10.82 3.74
C TYR A 106 6.93 -10.49 2.68
N GLU A 107 7.80 -9.52 2.94
CA GLU A 107 8.70 -8.96 1.91
C GLU A 107 10.17 -9.28 2.17
N ILE A 108 10.54 -9.70 3.39
CA ILE A 108 11.93 -9.91 3.80
C ILE A 108 12.15 -11.35 4.25
N ASP A 109 11.29 -11.85 5.14
CA ASP A 109 11.39 -13.22 5.66
C ASP A 109 11.12 -14.24 4.55
N GLY A 110 12.09 -15.08 4.25
CA GLY A 110 12.02 -16.05 3.14
C GLY A 110 12.26 -15.48 1.74
N ALA A 111 12.63 -14.19 1.60
CA ALA A 111 13.03 -13.62 0.31
C ALA A 111 14.26 -14.36 -0.28
N CYS A 112 14.35 -14.47 -1.61
CA CYS A 112 15.46 -15.17 -2.25
C CYS A 112 16.80 -14.59 -1.76
N PRO A 113 17.76 -15.41 -1.32
CA PRO A 113 19.11 -14.95 -0.99
C PRO A 113 19.80 -14.18 -2.12
N CYS A 114 19.34 -14.39 -3.35
CA CYS A 114 19.77 -13.75 -4.58
C CYS A 114 19.15 -12.38 -4.84
N ASP A 115 18.08 -12.01 -4.12
CA ASP A 115 17.42 -10.72 -4.25
C ASP A 115 18.17 -9.65 -3.44
N ASP A 116 18.89 -8.80 -4.15
CA ASP A 116 19.69 -7.69 -3.62
C ASP A 116 18.90 -6.37 -3.53
N THR A 117 17.62 -6.37 -3.95
CA THR A 117 16.75 -5.19 -3.88
C THR A 117 16.15 -4.96 -2.49
N VAL A 118 16.20 -5.96 -1.61
CA VAL A 118 15.65 -5.91 -0.26
C VAL A 118 16.77 -5.91 0.79
N CYS A 119 16.90 -4.79 1.52
CA CYS A 119 17.90 -4.70 2.58
C CYS A 119 17.50 -5.57 3.79
N ARG A 120 18.34 -6.57 4.11
CA ARG A 120 18.20 -7.45 5.27
C ARG A 120 18.89 -6.82 6.49
N LEU A 121 18.19 -6.73 7.62
CA LEU A 121 18.82 -6.38 8.90
C LEU A 121 19.72 -7.55 9.29
N LYS A 122 21.04 -7.32 9.28
CA LYS A 122 22.04 -8.23 9.87
C LYS A 122 22.12 -8.01 11.37
#